data_AF-A0A9X6YJM8-F1
#
_entry.id   AF-A0A9X6YJM8-F1
#
_cell.length_a   1.000
_cell.length_b   1.000
_cell.length_c   1.000
_cell.angle_alpha   90.00
_cell.angle_beta   90.00
_cell.angle_gamma   90.00
#
_symmetry.space_group_name_H-M   'P 1'
#
loop_
_entity.id
_entity.type
_entity.pdbx_description
1 polymer ?
#
loop_
_entity_poly.entity_id
_entity_poly.type
_entity_poly.pdbx_seq_one_letter_code
_entity_poly.pdbx_strand_id
1 'polypeptide(L)' 'MVEKSRKQDGRMKQTSFCIVDAQSVKNTWIAGEKGYDTGKKLSGVKRHIAVDTNGLIHAIEVTTANITDREGAI' A
#
# COMPACT_ATOMS: atom_id res chain seq x y z
N MET A 1 -6.56 1.16 -16.27
CA MET A 1 -5.52 2.21 -16.28
C MET A 1 -4.12 1.61 -16.39
N VAL A 2 -3.75 0.67 -15.52
CA VAL A 2 -2.45 -0.02 -15.53
C VAL A 2 -2.10 -0.66 -16.88
N GLU A 3 -2.99 -1.48 -17.46
CA GLU A 3 -2.71 -2.13 -18.76
C GLU A 3 -2.36 -1.14 -19.89
N LYS A 4 -3.02 0.02 -19.90
CA LYS A 4 -2.77 1.07 -20.91
C LYS A 4 -1.39 1.69 -20.71
N SER A 5 -1.03 2.01 -19.46
CA SER A 5 0.31 2.52 -19.12
C SER A 5 1.39 1.51 -19.49
N ARG A 6 1.19 0.23 -19.15
CA ARG A 6 2.12 -0.85 -19.48
C ARG A 6 2.35 -0.97 -20.99
N LYS A 7 1.28 -0.91 -21.79
CA LYS A 7 1.41 -0.92 -23.26
C LYS A 7 2.15 0.30 -23.80
N GLN A 8 1.94 1.49 -23.22
CA GLN A 8 2.66 2.71 -23.58
C GLN A 8 4.16 2.58 -23.27
N ASP A 9 4.50 1.87 -22.20
CA ASP A 9 5.88 1.56 -21.81
C ASP A 9 6.47 0.33 -22.53
N GLY A 10 5.81 -0.19 -23.57
CA GLY A 10 6.27 -1.35 -24.35
C GLY A 10 6.22 -2.69 -23.60
N ARG A 11 5.47 -2.79 -22.50
CA ARG A 11 5.31 -4.01 -21.69
C ARG A 11 4.06 -4.80 -22.10
N MET A 12 4.03 -6.08 -21.70
CA MET A 12 2.81 -6.90 -21.80
C MET A 12 1.68 -6.32 -20.94
N LYS A 13 0.45 -6.38 -21.46
CA LYS A 13 -0.75 -5.90 -20.77
C LYS A 13 -0.94 -6.54 -19.39
N GLN A 14 -0.65 -7.83 -19.30
CA GLN A 14 -0.79 -8.61 -18.09
C GLN A 14 0.47 -8.43 -17.23
N THR A 15 0.26 -8.04 -15.98
CA THR A 15 1.31 -8.01 -14.96
C THR A 15 1.62 -9.43 -14.51
N SER A 16 2.89 -9.80 -14.50
CA SER A 16 3.36 -11.13 -14.09
C SER A 16 3.80 -11.19 -12.64
N PHE A 17 4.07 -10.04 -12.00
CA PHE A 17 4.63 -9.97 -10.66
C PHE A 17 4.25 -8.64 -9.99
N CYS A 18 3.90 -8.71 -8.71
CA CYS A 18 3.65 -7.56 -7.85
C CYS A 18 4.49 -7.67 -6.57
N ILE A 19 4.94 -6.52 -6.07
CA ILE A 19 5.61 -6.34 -4.78
C ILE A 19 4.59 -5.67 -3.86
N VAL A 20 4.45 -6.22 -2.65
CA VAL A 20 3.59 -5.65 -1.61
C VAL A 20 4.48 -5.09 -0.51
N ASP A 21 4.22 -3.85 -0.12
CA ASP A 21 4.86 -3.22 1.02
C ASP A 21 3.83 -2.42 1.83
N ALA A 22 4.13 -2.20 3.12
CA ALA A 22 3.26 -1.52 4.04
C ALA A 22 3.96 -0.35 4.73
N GLN A 23 3.30 0.82 4.72
CA GLN A 23 3.85 2.02 5.32
C GLN A 23 2.89 2.65 6.33
N SER A 24 3.30 2.66 7.60
CA SER A 24 2.64 3.44 8.65
C SER A 24 2.96 4.93 8.48
N VAL A 25 1.91 5.76 8.46
CA VAL A 25 1.98 7.21 8.28
C VAL A 25 1.10 7.91 9.29
N LYS A 26 1.54 9.07 9.78
CA LYS A 26 0.75 9.90 10.70
C LYS A 26 -0.47 10.46 9.95
N ASN A 27 -1.64 10.39 10.58
CA ASN A 27 -2.85 11.02 10.07
C ASN A 27 -3.23 12.26 10.91
N THR A 28 -4.39 12.86 10.63
CA THR A 28 -4.84 14.05 11.33
C THR A 28 -5.15 13.72 12.80
N TRP A 29 -4.97 14.69 13.70
CA TRP A 29 -5.21 14.47 15.13
C TRP A 29 -6.66 14.06 15.43
N ILE A 30 -7.61 14.62 14.66
CA ILE A 30 -9.05 14.40 14.78
C ILE A 30 -9.55 13.11 14.11
N ALA A 31 -8.66 12.33 13.47
CA ALA A 31 -9.05 11.08 12.84
C ALA A 31 -9.55 10.09 13.89
N GLY A 32 -10.78 9.60 13.71
CA GLY A 32 -11.39 8.58 14.56
C GLY A 32 -10.76 7.20 14.37
N GLU A 33 -10.32 6.89 13.16
CA GLU A 33 -9.65 5.62 12.83
C GLU A 33 -8.14 5.82 12.78
N LYS A 34 -7.45 5.40 13.85
CA LYS A 34 -5.99 5.35 13.92
C LYS A 34 -5.53 4.29 14.92
N GLY A 35 -4.38 3.72 14.62
CA GLY A 35 -3.66 2.79 15.49
C GLY A 35 -2.34 3.39 15.93
N TYR A 36 -1.57 2.64 16.71
CA TYR A 36 -0.19 2.97 17.05
C TYR A 36 0.74 1.88 16.53
N ASP A 37 1.72 2.28 15.72
CA ASP A 37 2.83 1.42 15.30
C ASP A 37 3.97 1.59 16.30
N THR A 38 4.23 0.55 17.10
CA THR A 38 5.31 0.56 18.10
C THR A 38 6.70 0.57 17.47
N GLY A 39 6.88 -0.07 16.31
CA GLY A 39 8.16 -0.11 15.60
C GLY A 39 8.55 1.25 15.06
N LYS A 40 7.58 2.01 14.54
CA LYS A 40 7.80 3.37 14.01
C LYS A 40 7.49 4.48 15.01
N LYS A 41 6.97 4.12 16.20
CA LYS A 41 6.56 5.03 17.28
C LYS A 41 5.62 6.15 16.80
N LEU A 42 4.62 5.80 16.00
CA LEU A 42 3.69 6.77 15.42
C LEU A 42 2.24 6.32 15.54
N SER A 43 1.35 7.28 15.83
CA SER A 43 -0.09 7.08 15.73
C SER A 43 -0.58 7.49 14.35
N GLY A 44 -1.35 6.63 13.70
CA GLY A 44 -1.91 6.91 12.39
C GLY A 44 -2.52 5.69 11.70
N VAL A 45 -2.36 5.65 10.39
CA VAL A 45 -2.84 4.56 9.52
C VAL A 45 -1.65 3.85 8.89
N LYS A 46 -1.86 2.65 8.37
CA LYS A 46 -0.89 1.90 7.58
C LYS A 46 -1.49 1.65 6.19
N ARG A 47 -0.75 2.02 5.15
CA ARG A 47 -1.12 1.77 3.76
C ARG A 47 -0.36 0.55 3.24
N HIS A 48 -1.09 -0.47 2.81
CA HIS A 48 -0.57 -1.66 2.15
C HIS A 48 -0.75 -1.45 0.66
N ILE A 49 0.33 -1.47 -0.12
CA ILE A 49 0.28 -1.15 -1.54
C ILE A 49 0.94 -2.27 -2.33
N ALA A 50 0.20 -2.80 -3.31
CA ALA A 50 0.75 -3.70 -4.31
C ALA A 50 1.14 -2.90 -5.56
N VAL A 51 2.40 -2.97 -5.97
CA VAL A 51 2.91 -2.35 -7.20
C VAL A 51 3.59 -3.38 -8.09
N ASP A 52 3.60 -3.16 -9.39
CA ASP A 52 4.43 -3.96 -10.30
C ASP A 52 5.85 -3.39 -10.44
N THR A 53 6.66 -4.03 -11.29
CA THR A 53 8.06 -3.63 -11.55
C THR A 53 8.22 -2.27 -12.23
N ASN A 54 7.15 -1.70 -12.77
CA ASN A 54 7.11 -0.35 -13.31
C ASN A 54 6.62 0.67 -12.26
N GLY A 55 6.32 0.23 -11.03
CA GLY A 55 5.78 1.08 -9.96
C GLY A 55 4.29 1.39 -10.12
N LEU A 56 3.58 0.71 -11.01
CA LEU A 56 2.15 0.94 -11.21
C LEU A 56 1.36 0.26 -10.10
N ILE A 57 0.42 1.00 -9.50
CA ILE A 57 -0.39 0.53 -8.38
C ILE A 57 -1.47 -0.45 -8.88
N HIS A 58 -1.53 -1.62 -8.24
CA HIS A 58 -2.53 -2.68 -8.49
C HIS A 58 -3.58 -2.75 -7.39
N ALA A 59 -3.20 -2.49 -6.14
CA ALA A 59 -4.10 -2.48 -5.00
C ALA A 59 -3.59 -1.53 -3.90
N ILE A 60 -4.53 -0.97 -3.14
CA ILE A 60 -4.26 -0.19 -1.93
C ILE A 60 -5.28 -0.65 -0.89
N GLU A 61 -4.78 -0.99 0.30
CA GLU A 61 -5.60 -1.19 1.50
C GLU A 61 -5.08 -0.26 2.59
N VAL A 62 -5.98 0.36 3.36
CA VAL A 62 -5.60 1.28 4.45
C VAL A 62 -6.23 0.81 5.73
N THR A 63 -5.38 0.46 6.70
CA THR A 63 -5.79 0.00 8.02
C THR A 63 -5.29 0.93 9.12
N THR A 64 -5.72 0.72 10.36
CA THR A 64 -5.11 1.40 11.50
C THR A 64 -3.65 0.95 11.68
N ALA A 65 -2.76 1.84 12.15
CA ALA A 65 -1.31 1.57 12.17
C ALA A 65 -0.85 0.39 13.03
N ASN A 66 -1.72 -0.13 13.91
CA ASN A 66 -1.46 -1.31 14.74
C ASN A 66 -1.69 -2.65 14.00
N ILE A 67 -2.31 -2.64 12.82
CA ILE A 67 -2.48 -3.85 12.01
C ILE A 67 -1.14 -4.27 11.41
N THR A 68 -0.85 -5.56 11.46
CA THR A 68 0.40 -6.10 10.93
C THR A 68 0.41 -6.14 9.41
N ASP A 69 1.60 -6.12 8.82
CA ASP A 69 1.75 -6.14 7.35
C ASP A 69 1.18 -7.44 6.76
N ARG A 70 1.29 -8.56 7.48
CA ARG A 70 0.71 -9.85 7.06
C ARG A 70 -0.83 -9.80 7.06
N GLU A 71 -1.43 -9.24 8.10
CA GLU A 71 -2.88 -9.17 8.23
C GLU A 71 -3.51 -8.20 7.22
N GLY A 72 -2.84 -7.07 6.93
CA GLY A 72 -3.33 -6.12 5.93
C GLY A 72 -2.99 -6.45 4.47
N ALA A 73 -2.19 -7.49 4.23
CA ALA A 73 -1.78 -7.92 2.88
C ALA A 73 -2.42 -9.23 2.41
N ILE A 74 -3.27 -9.87 3.24
CA ILE A 74 -3.99 -11.11 2.92
C ILE A 74 -5.46 -10.82 2.62
#